data_AF-A0A4J2C955-F1
#
_entry.id   AF-A0A4J2C955-F1
#
_cell.length_a   1.000
_cell.length_b   1.000
_cell.length_c   1.000
_cell.angle_alpha   90.00
_cell.angle_beta   90.00
_cell.angle_gamma   90.00
#
_symmetry.space_group_name_H-M   'P 1'
#
loop_
_entity.id
_entity.type
_entity.pdbx_description
1 polymer ?
#
loop_
_entity_poly.entity_id
_entity_poly.type
_entity_poly.pdbx_seq_one_letter_code
_entity_poly.pdbx_strand_id
1 'polypeptide(L)'
;MDKKERQKIEQQRREMALTNTFFNRYLLLRYSIALFFFGNIYWLLNQFINPSPIIIFPIMLIVFSILATIEQFKLYGNRKEKLGITLMFVRIQMLISIGLLVLTWTSWFKNLFPIFENNQVARLFVFVVLLLGLVLSLLDIRRIKKIYKRTDKAHQQFVQLKKNSLSL
;
A
#
# COMPACT_ATOMS: atom_id res chain seq x y z
N MET A 1 35.25 -29.30 3.94
CA MET A 1 33.83 -28.87 3.97
C MET A 1 32.97 -30.05 3.60
N ASP A 2 32.24 -30.56 4.59
CA ASP A 2 31.39 -31.74 4.45
C ASP A 2 30.17 -31.43 3.56
N LYS A 3 29.70 -32.40 2.77
CA LYS A 3 28.55 -32.23 1.83
C LYS A 3 27.30 -31.73 2.57
N LYS A 4 27.14 -32.15 3.84
CA LYS A 4 26.04 -31.74 4.73
C LYS A 4 26.11 -30.27 5.16
N GLU A 5 27.32 -29.72 5.36
CA GLU A 5 27.48 -28.28 5.69
C GLU A 5 27.14 -27.40 4.48
N ARG A 6 27.56 -27.79 3.27
CA ARG A 6 27.22 -27.07 2.04
C ARG A 6 25.71 -27.05 1.79
N GLN A 7 25.03 -28.18 2.03
CA GLN A 7 23.57 -28.26 1.94
C GLN A 7 22.85 -27.41 2.99
N LYS A 8 23.33 -27.37 4.24
CA LYS A 8 22.78 -26.49 5.29
C LYS A 8 22.98 -25.00 4.98
N ILE A 9 24.15 -24.62 4.47
CA ILE A 9 24.43 -23.23 4.05
C ILE A 9 23.55 -22.84 2.86
N GLU A 10 23.33 -23.73 1.89
CA GLU A 10 22.39 -23.50 0.79
C GLU A 10 20.94 -23.40 1.27
N GLN A 11 20.51 -24.25 2.20
CA GLN A 11 19.18 -24.19 2.81
C GLN A 11 18.98 -22.86 3.56
N GLN A 12 19.93 -22.45 4.39
CA GLN A 12 19.89 -21.16 5.08
C GLN A 12 19.90 -19.97 4.12
N ARG A 13 20.71 -20.01 3.05
CA ARG A 13 20.68 -18.97 2.00
C ARG A 13 19.34 -18.94 1.27
N ARG A 14 18.71 -20.10 1.01
CA ARG A 14 17.38 -20.19 0.40
C ARG A 14 16.29 -19.69 1.34
N GLU A 15 16.35 -20.03 2.63
CA GLU A 15 15.43 -19.50 3.65
C GLU A 15 15.59 -17.99 3.82
N MET A 16 16.82 -17.47 3.88
CA MET A 16 17.08 -16.03 3.87
C MET A 16 16.56 -15.38 2.60
N ALA A 17 16.82 -15.94 1.42
CA ALA A 17 16.31 -15.39 0.15
C ALA A 17 14.78 -15.39 0.10
N LEU A 18 14.12 -16.44 0.59
CA LEU A 18 12.67 -16.53 0.69
C LEU A 18 12.10 -15.50 1.66
N THR A 19 12.71 -15.36 2.84
CA THR A 19 12.29 -14.41 3.87
C THR A 19 12.50 -12.98 3.39
N ASN A 20 13.63 -12.71 2.74
CA ASN A 20 13.96 -11.40 2.17
C ASN A 20 13.04 -11.04 1.00
N THR A 21 12.68 -12.01 0.16
CA THR A 21 11.66 -11.82 -0.90
C THR A 21 10.28 -11.56 -0.29
N PHE A 22 9.93 -12.22 0.82
CA PHE A 22 8.69 -12.00 1.55
C PHE A 22 8.64 -10.61 2.22
N PHE A 23 9.71 -10.19 2.89
CA PHE A 23 9.88 -8.82 3.41
C PHE A 23 9.70 -7.80 2.27
N ASN A 24 10.43 -7.97 1.17
CA ASN A 24 10.38 -7.07 0.02
C ASN A 24 9.02 -7.08 -0.72
N ARG A 25 8.19 -8.10 -0.50
CA ARG A 25 6.83 -8.19 -1.04
C ARG A 25 5.89 -7.18 -0.40
N TYR A 26 6.04 -6.96 0.91
CA TYR A 26 5.17 -6.09 1.72
C TYR A 26 5.76 -4.71 2.00
N LEU A 27 7.07 -4.49 1.77
CA LEU A 27 7.70 -3.17 1.94
C LEU A 27 6.96 -2.08 1.16
N LEU A 28 6.69 -2.31 -0.14
CA LEU A 28 5.98 -1.34 -0.97
C LEU A 28 4.62 -0.97 -0.37
N LEU A 29 3.83 -1.97 0.05
CA LEU A 29 2.51 -1.73 0.65
C LEU A 29 2.61 -0.97 1.98
N ARG A 30 3.61 -1.26 2.81
CA ARG A 30 3.82 -0.55 4.08
C ARG A 30 4.19 0.92 3.83
N TYR A 31 5.10 1.19 2.90
CA TYR A 31 5.49 2.56 2.56
C TYR A 31 4.36 3.34 1.88
N SER A 32 3.58 2.70 1.00
CA SER A 32 2.39 3.32 0.41
C SER A 32 1.37 3.72 1.47
N ILE A 33 1.05 2.83 2.42
CA ILE A 33 0.11 3.14 3.52
C ILE A 33 0.63 4.30 4.36
N ALA A 34 1.91 4.32 4.71
CA ALA A 34 2.51 5.42 5.45
C ALA A 34 2.43 6.74 4.67
N LEU A 35 2.71 6.73 3.37
CA LEU A 35 2.59 7.90 2.51
C LEU A 35 1.15 8.43 2.48
N PHE A 36 0.17 7.53 2.31
CA PHE A 36 -1.25 7.91 2.35
C PHE A 36 -1.66 8.44 3.73
N PHE A 37 -1.19 7.85 4.82
CA PHE A 37 -1.44 8.34 6.18
C PHE A 37 -0.96 9.79 6.34
N PHE A 38 0.28 10.10 5.96
CA PHE A 38 0.80 11.46 6.04
C PHE A 38 0.08 12.43 5.09
N GLY A 39 -0.25 11.99 3.88
CA GLY A 39 -1.04 12.80 2.94
C GLY A 39 -2.44 13.14 3.48
N ASN A 40 -3.09 12.18 4.12
CA ASN A 40 -4.40 12.38 4.74
C ASN A 40 -4.32 13.27 6.00
N ILE A 41 -3.24 13.20 6.79
CA ILE A 41 -2.96 14.15 7.87
C ILE A 41 -2.78 15.56 7.32
N TYR A 42 -2.00 15.73 6.24
CA TYR A 42 -1.84 17.04 5.62
C TYR A 42 -3.18 17.62 5.16
N TRP A 43 -4.03 16.78 4.55
CA TRP A 43 -5.37 17.19 4.15
C TRP A 43 -6.24 17.56 5.35
N LEU A 44 -6.17 16.79 6.45
CA LEU A 44 -6.84 17.11 7.71
C LEU A 44 -6.40 18.47 8.28
N LEU A 45 -5.09 18.74 8.28
CA LEU A 45 -4.52 20.02 8.74
C LEU A 45 -5.05 21.21 7.94
N ASN A 46 -5.20 21.04 6.62
CA ASN A 46 -5.76 22.08 5.76
C ASN A 46 -7.23 22.40 6.08
N GLN A 47 -8.00 21.40 6.53
CA GLN A 47 -9.40 21.59 6.91
C GLN A 47 -9.57 22.37 8.22
N PHE A 48 -8.55 22.52 9.05
CA PHE A 48 -8.62 23.39 10.23
C PHE A 48 -8.63 24.88 9.88
N ILE A 49 -8.16 25.26 8.69
CA ILE A 49 -8.11 26.66 8.25
C ILE A 49 -9.50 27.14 7.81
N ASN A 50 -10.28 26.25 7.18
CA ASN A 50 -11.68 26.50 6.90
C ASN A 50 -12.48 25.22 7.20
N PRO A 51 -13.09 25.11 8.40
CA PRO A 51 -13.73 23.88 8.83
C PRO A 51 -14.95 23.57 7.96
N SER A 52 -14.82 22.52 7.14
CA SER A 52 -15.87 21.99 6.30
C SER A 52 -16.28 20.59 6.79
N PRO A 53 -17.56 20.16 6.60
CA PRO A 53 -17.96 18.77 6.86
C PRO A 53 -17.13 17.73 6.09
N ILE A 54 -16.35 18.14 5.09
CA ILE A 54 -15.43 17.30 4.33
C ILE A 54 -14.28 16.75 5.21
N ILE A 55 -14.05 17.32 6.40
CA ILE A 55 -13.07 16.84 7.38
C ILE A 55 -13.27 15.37 7.80
N ILE A 56 -14.48 14.83 7.65
CA ILE A 56 -14.81 13.43 7.98
C ILE A 56 -14.03 12.45 7.08
N PHE A 57 -13.79 12.80 5.82
CA PHE A 57 -13.09 11.93 4.86
C PHE A 57 -11.61 11.66 5.23
N PRO A 58 -10.75 12.67 5.48
CA PRO A 58 -9.38 12.41 5.89
C PRO A 58 -9.30 11.68 7.24
N ILE A 59 -10.19 11.97 8.20
CA ILE A 59 -10.24 11.25 9.48
C ILE A 59 -10.54 9.77 9.27
N MET A 60 -11.57 9.46 8.46
CA MET A 60 -11.92 8.09 8.12
C MET A 60 -10.71 7.37 7.50
N LEU A 61 -10.06 7.98 6.51
CA LEU A 61 -8.91 7.40 5.83
C LEU A 61 -7.72 7.14 6.77
N ILE A 62 -7.45 8.06 7.71
CA ILE A 62 -6.42 7.88 8.74
C ILE A 62 -6.74 6.64 9.59
N VAL A 63 -7.97 6.49 10.09
CA VAL A 63 -8.38 5.33 10.90
C VAL A 63 -8.23 4.03 10.11
N PHE A 64 -8.70 4.00 8.85
CA PHE A 64 -8.55 2.81 8.00
C PHE A 64 -7.10 2.47 7.69
N SER A 65 -6.22 3.45 7.55
CA SER A 65 -4.79 3.21 7.31
C SER A 65 -4.09 2.58 8.52
N ILE A 66 -4.51 2.94 9.74
CA ILE A 66 -4.03 2.31 10.99
C ILE A 66 -4.50 0.85 11.03
N LEU A 67 -5.77 0.60 10.73
CA LEU A 67 -6.32 -0.76 10.67
C LEU A 67 -5.61 -1.63 9.61
N ALA A 68 -5.34 -1.08 8.42
CA ALA A 68 -4.59 -1.76 7.37
C ALA A 68 -3.16 -2.08 7.83
N THR A 69 -2.51 -1.16 8.56
CA THR A 69 -1.18 -1.38 9.14
C THR A 69 -1.21 -2.52 10.16
N ILE A 70 -2.18 -2.54 11.07
CA ILE A 70 -2.35 -3.62 12.07
C ILE A 70 -2.60 -4.96 11.36
N GLU A 71 -3.42 -4.98 10.31
CA GLU A 71 -3.66 -6.19 9.51
C GLU A 71 -2.36 -6.69 8.86
N GLN A 72 -1.55 -5.81 8.27
CA GLN A 72 -0.24 -6.17 7.72
C GLN A 72 0.72 -6.73 8.78
N PHE A 73 0.74 -6.16 9.99
CA PHE A 73 1.53 -6.68 11.11
C PHE A 73 1.02 -8.04 11.59
N LYS A 74 -0.30 -8.26 11.65
CA LYS A 74 -0.88 -9.57 12.00
C LYS A 74 -0.60 -10.63 10.93
N LEU A 75 -0.67 -10.27 9.65
CA LEU A 75 -0.32 -11.15 8.53
C LEU A 75 1.17 -11.53 8.54
N TYR A 76 2.01 -10.68 9.15
CA TYR A 76 3.43 -10.94 9.35
C TYR A 76 3.69 -12.13 10.28
N GLY A 77 2.87 -12.26 11.33
CA GLY A 77 3.00 -13.33 12.33
C GLY A 77 2.27 -14.62 11.96
N ASN A 78 1.18 -14.55 11.19
CA ASN A 78 0.37 -15.71 10.80
C ASN A 78 0.21 -15.74 9.28
N ARG A 79 0.72 -16.81 8.62
CA ARG A 79 0.68 -17.03 7.16
C ARG A 79 -0.73 -17.25 6.57
N LYS A 80 -1.79 -16.63 7.10
CA LYS A 80 -3.13 -16.65 6.51
C LYS A 80 -3.25 -15.50 5.50
N GLU A 81 -3.29 -15.86 4.22
CA GLU A 81 -3.12 -15.02 3.03
C GLU A 81 -4.28 -14.04 2.70
N LYS A 82 -5.02 -13.51 3.68
CA LYS A 82 -6.17 -12.62 3.40
C LYS A 82 -5.88 -11.17 3.80
N LEU A 83 -5.38 -10.37 2.86
CA LEU A 83 -5.28 -8.91 2.96
C LEU A 83 -6.62 -8.25 2.59
N GLY A 84 -7.67 -8.50 3.37
CA GLY A 84 -9.01 -8.01 3.07
C GLY A 84 -9.14 -6.52 3.34
N ILE A 85 -8.70 -6.07 4.52
CA ILE A 85 -8.85 -4.69 4.99
C ILE A 85 -7.90 -3.76 4.23
N THR A 86 -6.66 -4.21 3.98
CA THR A 86 -5.65 -3.46 3.21
C THR A 86 -6.14 -3.20 1.78
N LEU A 87 -6.73 -4.21 1.12
CA LEU A 87 -7.31 -4.02 -0.22
C LEU A 87 -8.50 -3.06 -0.20
N MET A 88 -9.34 -3.17 0.83
CA MET A 88 -10.49 -2.27 1.02
C MET A 88 -10.04 -0.83 1.23
N PHE A 89 -9.04 -0.60 2.08
CA PHE A 89 -8.42 0.72 2.29
C PHE A 89 -7.89 1.31 0.99
N VAL A 90 -7.08 0.56 0.23
CA VAL A 90 -6.51 1.06 -1.04
C VAL A 90 -7.61 1.38 -2.06
N ARG A 91 -8.70 0.60 -2.11
CA ARG A 91 -9.85 0.90 -2.97
C ARG A 91 -10.58 2.17 -2.53
N ILE A 92 -10.84 2.35 -1.24
CA ILE A 92 -11.50 3.54 -0.70
C ILE A 92 -10.63 4.78 -0.94
N GLN A 93 -9.32 4.69 -0.66
CA GLN A 93 -8.34 5.75 -0.94
C GLN A 93 -8.34 6.12 -2.43
N MET A 94 -8.39 5.12 -3.33
CA MET A 94 -8.47 5.35 -4.78
C MET A 94 -9.77 6.07 -5.16
N LEU A 95 -10.93 5.63 -4.66
CA LEU A 95 -12.22 6.26 -4.94
C LEU A 95 -12.26 7.72 -4.46
N ILE A 96 -11.78 7.98 -3.24
CA ILE A 96 -11.71 9.34 -2.70
C ILE A 96 -10.73 10.19 -3.51
N SER A 97 -9.57 9.64 -3.90
CA SER A 97 -8.59 10.37 -4.71
C SER A 97 -9.14 10.72 -6.11
N ILE A 98 -9.92 9.84 -6.75
CA ILE A 98 -10.63 10.13 -8.01
C ILE A 98 -11.67 11.23 -7.78
N GLY A 99 -12.47 11.13 -6.72
CA GLY A 99 -13.46 12.14 -6.36
C GLY A 99 -12.83 13.51 -6.15
N LEU A 100 -11.73 13.58 -5.40
CA LEU A 100 -10.96 14.80 -5.21
C LEU A 100 -10.40 15.33 -6.52
N LEU A 101 -9.87 14.47 -7.39
CA LEU A 101 -9.38 14.85 -8.72
C LEU A 101 -10.46 15.56 -9.55
N VAL A 102 -11.67 15.01 -9.60
CA VAL A 102 -12.79 15.64 -10.31
C VAL A 102 -13.18 16.97 -9.64
N LEU A 103 -13.21 17.00 -8.31
CA LEU A 103 -13.58 18.19 -7.54
C LEU A 103 -12.53 19.31 -7.58
N THR A 104 -11.26 19.01 -7.89
CA THR A 104 -10.22 20.04 -8.08
C THR A 104 -10.48 20.92 -9.31
N TRP A 105 -11.27 20.45 -10.27
CA TRP A 105 -11.66 21.22 -11.46
C TRP A 105 -12.92 22.07 -11.26
N THR A 106 -13.65 21.88 -10.16
CA THR A 106 -14.86 22.64 -9.81
C THR A 106 -14.58 23.75 -8.80
N SER A 107 -15.54 24.67 -8.64
CA SER A 107 -15.50 25.77 -7.67
C SER A 107 -15.38 25.30 -6.20
N TRP A 108 -15.61 24.01 -5.94
CA TRP A 108 -15.46 23.36 -4.63
C TRP A 108 -14.00 23.20 -4.17
N PHE A 109 -13.02 23.43 -5.05
CA PHE A 109 -11.60 23.42 -4.67
C PHE A 109 -11.28 24.33 -3.48
N LYS A 110 -11.99 25.46 -3.36
CA LYS A 110 -11.82 26.43 -2.26
C LYS A 110 -12.16 25.83 -0.89
N ASN A 111 -13.16 24.97 -0.83
CA ASN A 111 -13.58 24.29 0.40
C ASN A 111 -12.69 23.07 0.71
N LEU A 112 -12.11 22.45 -0.33
CA LEU A 112 -11.24 21.27 -0.19
C LEU A 112 -9.81 21.64 0.21
N PHE A 113 -9.29 22.73 -0.38
CA PHE A 113 -7.93 23.18 -0.19
C PHE A 113 -7.87 24.72 -0.04
N PRO A 114 -8.38 25.28 1.08
CA PRO A 114 -8.45 26.72 1.30
C PRO A 114 -7.08 27.42 1.25
N ILE A 115 -6.00 26.74 1.66
CA ILE A 115 -4.61 27.25 1.52
C ILE A 115 -4.26 27.67 0.08
N PHE A 116 -4.89 27.07 -0.93
CA PHE A 116 -4.52 27.23 -2.33
C PHE A 116 -5.55 28.02 -3.16
N GLU A 117 -6.49 28.70 -2.50
CA GLU A 117 -7.67 29.33 -3.11
C GLU A 117 -7.38 30.32 -4.26
N ASN A 118 -6.15 30.85 -4.37
CA ASN A 118 -5.80 31.88 -5.36
C ASN A 118 -4.55 31.57 -6.21
N ASN A 119 -4.12 30.30 -6.31
CA ASN A 119 -2.92 29.96 -7.08
C ASN A 119 -3.15 28.79 -8.06
N GLN A 120 -3.15 29.09 -9.36
CA GLN A 120 -3.28 28.07 -10.41
C GLN A 120 -2.17 27.02 -10.35
N VAL A 121 -0.95 27.42 -9.99
CA VAL A 121 0.19 26.52 -9.80
C VAL A 121 -0.09 25.52 -8.68
N ALA A 122 -0.72 25.97 -7.60
CA ALA A 122 -1.06 25.10 -6.49
C ALA A 122 -2.18 24.10 -6.84
N ARG A 123 -3.16 24.50 -7.66
CA ARG A 123 -4.17 23.57 -8.18
C ARG A 123 -3.54 22.48 -9.04
N LEU A 124 -2.62 22.85 -9.93
CA LEU A 124 -1.82 21.91 -10.72
C LEU A 124 -0.97 20.99 -9.84
N PHE A 125 -0.35 21.52 -8.79
CA PHE A 125 0.42 20.74 -7.83
C PHE A 125 -0.43 19.68 -7.12
N VAL A 126 -1.59 20.07 -6.58
CA VAL A 126 -2.54 19.13 -5.95
C VAL A 126 -3.01 18.07 -6.95
N PHE A 127 -3.30 18.46 -8.19
CA PHE A 127 -3.69 17.54 -9.25
C PHE A 127 -2.61 16.48 -9.54
N VAL A 128 -1.35 16.89 -9.67
CA VAL A 128 -0.21 15.98 -9.89
C VAL A 128 0.00 15.06 -8.70
N VAL A 129 -0.10 15.57 -7.47
CA VAL A 129 0.03 14.77 -6.24
C VAL A 129 -1.08 13.72 -6.15
N LEU A 130 -2.33 14.08 -6.46
CA LEU A 130 -3.46 13.13 -6.48
C LEU A 130 -3.29 12.08 -7.58
N LEU A 131 -2.77 12.45 -8.75
CA LEU A 131 -2.44 11.51 -9.83
C LEU A 131 -1.36 10.50 -9.39
N LEU A 132 -0.28 10.98 -8.76
CA LEU A 132 0.75 10.10 -8.19
C LEU A 132 0.16 9.17 -7.14
N GLY A 133 -0.73 9.67 -6.28
CA GLY A 133 -1.50 8.88 -5.32
C GLY A 133 -2.28 7.75 -5.99
N LEU A 134 -2.99 8.04 -7.08
CA LEU A 134 -3.73 7.02 -7.85
C LEU A 134 -2.83 5.95 -8.46
N VAL A 135 -1.70 6.36 -9.04
CA VAL A 135 -0.73 5.42 -9.61
C VAL A 135 -0.21 4.49 -8.53
N LEU A 136 0.12 5.01 -7.34
CA LEU A 136 0.54 4.20 -6.20
C LEU A 136 -0.57 3.23 -5.75
N SER A 137 -1.81 3.69 -5.62
CA SER A 137 -2.95 2.83 -5.26
C SER A 137 -3.13 1.68 -6.28
N LEU A 138 -2.94 1.97 -7.57
CA LEU A 138 -3.03 0.96 -8.63
C LEU A 138 -1.89 -0.07 -8.54
N LEU A 139 -0.66 0.37 -8.24
CA LEU A 139 0.48 -0.50 -8.01
C LEU A 139 0.26 -1.40 -6.80
N ASP A 140 -0.28 -0.86 -5.71
CA ASP A 140 -0.64 -1.62 -4.51
C ASP A 140 -1.67 -2.71 -4.81
N ILE A 141 -2.75 -2.39 -5.54
CA ILE A 141 -3.78 -3.37 -5.94
C ILE A 141 -3.16 -4.46 -6.84
N ARG A 142 -2.32 -4.08 -7.81
CA ARG A 142 -1.64 -5.04 -8.70
C ARG A 142 -0.71 -5.95 -7.89
N ARG A 143 0.01 -5.40 -6.91
CA ARG A 143 0.86 -6.16 -5.99
C ARG A 143 0.01 -7.12 -5.15
N ILE A 144 -1.04 -6.66 -4.48
CA ILE A 144 -1.96 -7.50 -3.68
C ILE A 144 -2.58 -8.61 -4.53
N LYS A 145 -2.99 -8.34 -5.78
CA LYS A 145 -3.50 -9.38 -6.69
C LYS A 145 -2.43 -10.42 -7.05
N LYS A 146 -1.18 -10.01 -7.31
CA LYS A 146 -0.05 -10.94 -7.47
C LYS A 146 0.20 -11.75 -6.20
N ILE A 147 -0.01 -11.14 -5.03
CA ILE A 147 0.11 -11.82 -3.74
C ILE A 147 -0.91 -12.94 -3.61
N TYR A 148 -2.18 -12.61 -3.88
CA TYR A 148 -3.34 -13.47 -3.73
C TYR A 148 -3.39 -14.61 -4.75
N LYS A 149 -2.99 -14.34 -6.01
CA LYS A 149 -3.03 -15.34 -7.09
C LYS A 149 -1.97 -16.44 -6.93
N ARG A 150 -1.12 -16.39 -5.89
CA ARG A 150 0.04 -17.29 -5.66
C ARG A 150 0.95 -17.47 -6.89
N THR A 151 0.84 -16.64 -7.91
CA THR A 151 1.73 -16.55 -9.07
C THR A 151 2.98 -15.75 -8.74
N ASP A 152 3.46 -15.87 -7.51
CA ASP A 152 4.76 -15.32 -7.15
C ASP A 152 5.82 -16.32 -7.56
N LYS A 153 6.92 -15.84 -8.14
CA LYS A 153 8.11 -16.65 -8.44
C LYS A 153 8.56 -17.45 -7.21
N ALA A 154 8.30 -16.96 -6.00
CA ALA A 154 8.56 -17.65 -4.74
C ALA A 154 7.68 -18.89 -4.51
N HIS A 155 6.42 -18.91 -4.95
CA HIS A 155 5.57 -20.10 -4.88
C HIS A 155 5.98 -21.13 -5.93
N GLN A 156 6.38 -20.67 -7.12
CA GLN A 156 6.97 -21.54 -8.14
C GLN A 156 8.27 -22.17 -7.66
N GLN A 157 9.16 -21.42 -7.00
CA GLN A 157 10.35 -21.97 -6.35
C GLN A 157 10.01 -22.95 -5.22
N PHE A 158 8.98 -22.68 -4.41
CA PHE A 158 8.52 -23.61 -3.37
C PHE A 158 7.98 -24.93 -3.94
N VAL A 159 7.19 -24.86 -5.02
CA VAL A 159 6.69 -26.05 -5.74
C VAL A 159 7.84 -26.81 -6.39
N GLN A 160 8.81 -26.12 -6.97
CA GLN A 160 9.96 -26.73 -7.64
C GLN A 160 10.92 -27.41 -6.63
N LEU A 161 11.09 -26.83 -5.44
CA LEU A 161 11.82 -27.45 -4.33
C LEU A 161 11.09 -28.67 -3.76
N LYS A 162 9.76 -28.59 -3.59
CA LYS A 162 8.94 -29.73 -3.13
C LYS A 162 8.92 -30.89 -4.13
N LYS A 163 9.00 -30.61 -5.43
CA LYS A 163 9.02 -31.63 -6.49
C LYS A 163 10.36 -32.40 -6.51
N ASN A 164 11.48 -31.72 -6.30
CA ASN A 164 12.80 -32.34 -6.27
C ASN A 164 13.10 -33.13 -4.99
N SER A 165 12.38 -32.91 -3.89
CA SER A 165 12.51 -33.69 -2.65
C SER A 165 11.70 -34.99 -2.63
N LEU A 166 10.78 -35.17 -3.57
CA LEU A 166 9.96 -36.39 -3.74
C LEU A 166 10.53 -37.35 -4.80
N SER A 167 11.59 -36.94 -5.51
CA SER A 167 12.28 -37.72 -6.53
C SER A 167 13.65 -38.24 -6.07
N LEU A 168 13.95 -38.14 -4.77
CA LEU A 168 15.10 -38.72 -4.07
C LEU A 168 14.57 -39.73 -3.06
#